data_AF-A0A453ISK9-F1
#
_entry.id   AF-A0A453ISK9-F1
#
_cell.length_a   1.000
_cell.length_b   1.000
_cell.length_c   1.000
_cell.angle_alpha   90.00
_cell.angle_beta   90.00
_cell.angle_gamma   90.00
#
_symmetry.space_group_name_H-M   'P 1'
#
loop_
_entity.id
_entity.type
_entity.pdbx_description
1 polymer ?
#
loop_
_entity_poly.entity_id
_entity_poly.type
_entity_poly.pdbx_seq_one_letter_code
_entity_poly.pdbx_strand_id
1 'polypeptide(L)' 'MVLESSPALRTSGFAFMTWTNAFRALDALGVGDKMRSHHLQVQGVRVMSPTTGEVVRELDLRVQGKL' A
#
# COMPACT_ATOMS: atom_id res chain seq x y z
N MET A 1 -26.24 -8.54 7.53
CA MET A 1 -25.86 -8.00 8.86
C MET A 1 -24.41 -8.32 9.11
N VAL A 2 -23.64 -7.36 9.64
CA VAL A 2 -22.23 -7.55 10.05
C VAL A 2 -22.20 -7.46 11.57
N LEU A 3 -21.53 -8.41 12.23
CA LEU A 3 -21.29 -8.37 13.68
C LEU A 3 -19.81 -8.05 13.90
N GLU A 4 -19.55 -6.94 14.58
CA GLU A 4 -18.22 -6.52 15.01
C GLU A 4 -18.15 -6.60 16.53
N SER A 5 -17.04 -7.15 17.05
CA SER A 5 -16.83 -7.33 18.49
C SER A 5 -16.44 -6.02 19.19
N SER A 6 -15.76 -5.13 18.47
CA SER A 6 -15.32 -3.84 18.98
C SER A 6 -16.50 -2.87 19.07
N PRO A 7 -16.59 -2.06 20.15
CA PRO A 7 -17.62 -1.03 20.26
C PRO A 7 -17.48 0.09 19.22
N ALA A 8 -16.32 0.19 18.55
CA ALA A 8 -16.07 1.16 17.49
C ALA A 8 -15.08 0.63 16.44
N LEU A 9 -15.14 1.19 15.23
CA LEU A 9 -14.13 0.93 14.19
C LEU A 9 -12.77 1.46 14.63
N ARG A 10 -11.71 0.68 14.36
CA ARG A 10 -10.34 1.15 14.58
C ARG A 10 -10.02 2.25 13.56
N THR A 11 -9.58 3.41 14.04
CA THR A 11 -9.21 4.56 13.21
C THR A 11 -7.70 4.78 13.12
N SER A 12 -6.90 4.03 13.89
CA SER A 12 -5.44 4.10 13.93
C SER A 12 -4.81 2.70 13.95
N GLY A 13 -3.51 2.61 13.69
CA GLY A 13 -2.79 1.35 13.60
C GLY A 13 -1.57 1.45 12.69
N PHE A 14 -1.30 0.39 11.92
CA PHE A 14 -0.23 0.36 10.92
C PHE A 14 -0.77 0.73 9.54
N ALA A 15 0.08 1.34 8.71
CA ALA A 15 -0.21 1.51 7.29
C ALA A 15 -0.17 0.16 6.58
N PHE A 16 -1.14 -0.12 5.71
CA PHE A 16 -1.09 -1.27 4.81
C PHE A 16 -0.72 -0.79 3.40
N MET A 17 0.04 -1.61 2.67
CA MET A 17 0.47 -1.31 1.31
C MET A 17 -0.49 -1.97 0.30
N THR A 18 -0.88 -1.22 -0.74
CA THR A 18 -1.71 -1.71 -1.83
C THR A 18 -0.95 -1.64 -3.15
N TRP A 19 -0.92 -2.77 -3.86
CA TRP A 19 -0.38 -2.84 -5.22
C TRP A 19 -1.45 -2.46 -6.24
N THR A 20 -1.05 -2.24 -7.50
CA THR A 20 -1.94 -1.84 -8.59
C THR A 20 -3.18 -2.73 -8.71
N ASN A 21 -3.03 -4.04 -8.59
CA ASN A 21 -4.17 -4.97 -8.71
C ASN A 21 -5.14 -4.88 -7.53
N ALA A 22 -4.67 -4.54 -6.33
CA ALA A 22 -5.56 -4.30 -5.19
C ALA A 22 -6.41 -3.04 -5.44
N PHE A 23 -5.80 -1.97 -5.97
CA PHE A 23 -6.56 -0.78 -6.37
C PHE A 23 -7.55 -1.05 -7.50
N ARG A 24 -7.20 -1.88 -8.50
CA ARG A 24 -8.15 -2.32 -9.54
C ARG A 24 -9.35 -3.07 -8.95
N ALA A 25 -9.11 -3.92 -7.96
CA ALA A 25 -10.21 -4.61 -7.26
C ALA A 25 -11.09 -3.61 -6.48
N LEU A 26 -10.49 -2.60 -5.83
CA LEU A 26 -11.22 -1.54 -5.15
C LEU A 26 -12.03 -0.66 -6.12
N ASP A 27 -11.53 -0.44 -7.33
CA ASP A 27 -12.27 0.24 -8.41
C ASP A 27 -13.50 -0.56 -8.81
N ALA A 28 -13.36 -1.89 -8.99
CA ALA A 28 -14.48 -2.78 -9.30
C ALA A 28 -15.54 -2.80 -8.18
N LEU A 29 -15.15 -2.51 -6.94
CA LEU A 29 -16.04 -2.37 -5.78
C LEU A 29 -16.58 -0.93 -5.61
N GLY A 30 -16.19 0.02 -6.47
CA GLY A 30 -16.64 1.41 -6.42
C GLY A 30 -16.04 2.26 -5.28
N VAL A 31 -14.97 1.79 -4.64
CA VAL A 31 -14.34 2.48 -3.48
C VAL A 31 -12.91 2.95 -3.77
N GLY A 32 -12.42 2.75 -4.99
CA GLY A 32 -11.04 3.08 -5.37
C GLY A 32 -10.67 4.54 -5.15
N ASP A 33 -11.49 5.48 -5.62
CA ASP A 33 -11.20 6.92 -5.51
C ASP A 33 -11.15 7.40 -4.07
N LYS A 34 -12.06 6.90 -3.21
CA LYS A 34 -12.06 7.19 -1.78
C LYS A 34 -10.79 6.67 -1.10
N MET A 35 -10.28 5.52 -1.52
CA MET A 35 -9.02 5.00 -0.97
C MET A 35 -7.83 5.82 -1.47
N ARG A 36 -7.85 6.26 -2.74
CA ARG A 36 -6.78 7.09 -3.31
C ARG A 36 -6.70 8.48 -2.68
N SER A 37 -7.80 9.09 -2.23
CA SER A 37 -7.73 10.39 -1.56
C SER A 37 -7.02 10.35 -0.20
N HIS A 38 -6.85 9.15 0.39
CA HIS A 38 -6.22 8.96 1.70
C HIS A 38 -4.91 8.17 1.65
N HIS A 39 -4.43 7.78 0.46
CA HIS A 39 -3.19 7.02 0.31
C HIS A 39 -1.99 7.93 0.02
N LEU A 40 -0.80 7.51 0.48
CA LEU A 40 0.48 8.07 0.07
C LEU A 40 1.09 7.17 -1.01
N GLN A 41 1.41 7.74 -2.16
CA GLN A 41 2.07 6.98 -3.23
C GLN A 41 3.53 6.74 -2.88
N VAL A 42 3.90 5.47 -2.71
CA VAL A 42 5.30 5.06 -2.58
C VAL A 42 6.01 5.26 -3.92
N GLN A 43 7.08 6.05 -3.93
CA GLN A 43 7.81 6.39 -5.14
C GLN A 43 8.90 5.37 -5.48
N GLY A 44 9.44 4.67 -4.48
CA GLY A 44 10.48 3.67 -4.68
C GLY A 44 10.86 2.91 -3.41
N VAL A 45 11.67 1.87 -3.59
CA VAL A 45 12.17 1.00 -2.50
C VAL A 45 13.68 0.90 -2.60
N ARG A 46 14.37 1.02 -1.46
CA ARG A 46 15.80 0.73 -1.31
C ARG A 46 15.97 -0.52 -0.47
N VAL A 47 16.69 -1.49 -1.01
CA VAL A 47 17.07 -2.70 -0.29
C VAL A 47 18.49 -2.51 0.22
N MET A 48 18.68 -2.63 1.53
CA MET A 48 19.97 -2.45 2.20
C MET A 48 20.49 -3.80 2.71
N SER A 49 21.79 -4.03 2.53
CA SER A 49 22.49 -5.15 3.14
C SER A 49 22.52 -4.96 4.66
N PRO A 50 22.03 -5.91 5.47
CA PRO A 50 22.08 -5.80 6.92
C PRO A 50 23.50 -5.93 7.46
N THR A 51 24.43 -6.50 6.69
CA THR A 51 25.81 -6.75 7.10
C THR A 51 26.75 -5.62 6.73
N THR A 52 26.58 -5.01 5.55
CA THR A 52 27.46 -3.94 5.04
C THR A 52 26.84 -2.55 5.13
N GLY A 53 25.51 -2.46 5.31
CA GLY A 53 24.78 -1.19 5.27
C GLY A 53 24.60 -0.58 3.88
N GLU A 54 25.19 -1.19 2.85
CA GLU A 54 25.13 -0.70 1.48
C GLU A 54 23.77 -0.95 0.85
N VAL A 55 23.33 -0.03 -0.02
CA VAL A 55 22.15 -0.24 -0.86
C VAL A 55 22.51 -1.26 -1.94
N VAL A 56 21.90 -2.44 -1.87
CA VAL A 56 22.14 -3.53 -2.84
C VAL A 56 21.17 -3.47 -4.01
N ARG A 57 20.05 -2.75 -3.86
CA ARG A 57 19.07 -2.56 -4.94
C ARG A 57 18.22 -1.32 -4.71
N GLU A 58 17.90 -0.63 -5.80
CA GLU A 58 16.87 0.39 -5.85
C GLU A 58 15.78 -0.03 -6.84
N LEU A 59 14.52 0.26 -6.50
CA LEU A 59 13.37 0.07 -7.37
C LEU A 59 12.61 1.40 -7.46
N ASP A 60 12.46 1.93 -8.66
CA ASP A 60 11.54 3.03 -8.94
C ASP A 60 10.13 2.46 -9.16
N LEU A 61 9.18 2.87 -8.31
CA LEU A 61 7.80 2.42 -8.35
C LEU A 61 6.85 3.39 -9.08
N ARG A 62 7.38 4.51 -9.58
CA ARG A 62 6.64 5.43 -10.46
C ARG A 62 6.54 4.90 -11.89
N VAL A 63 7.45 4.01 -12.27
CA VAL A 63 7.49 3.41 -13.60
C VAL A 63 6.29 2.47 -13.76
N GLN A 64 5.38 2.78 -14.67
CA GLN A 64 4.31 1.86 -15.05
C GLN A 64 4.88 0.72 -15.89
N GLY A 65 5.37 -0.33 -15.22
CA GLY A 65 5.84 -1.57 -15.85
C GLY A 65 5.54 -2.76 -14.94
N LYS A 66 5.21 -3.92 -15.53
CA LYS A 66 4.93 -5.16 -14.79
C LYS A 66 6.02 -5.44 -13.74
N LEU A 67 5.62 -5.51 -12.48
CA LEU A 67 6.28 -6.40 -11.53
C LEU A 67 5.98 -7.85 -11.92
#